data_AF-A0A5J4VFW6-F1
#
_entry.id   AF-A0A5J4VFW6-F1
#
_cell.length_a   1.000
_cell.length_b   1.000
_cell.length_c   1.000
_cell.angle_alpha   90.00
_cell.angle_beta   90.00
_cell.angle_gamma   90.00
#
_symmetry.space_group_name_H-M   'P 1'
#
loop_
_entity.id
_entity.type
_entity.pdbx_description
1 polymer ?
#
loop_
_entity_poly.entity_id
_entity_poly.type
_entity_poly.pdbx_seq_one_letter_code
_entity_poly.pdbx_strand_id
1 'polypeptide(L)'
;MDFGGVSDRYVTVELGEDKFKTKVVNNTLTGTFNEEFTFFFDPEKTDQRTINVEVWDHDTFGKNDVIGRVSVPFIIYVGSESELKLDLEGEGKNAGQKAGELSLTILYTPDPEVKKQRRKKAKL
;
A
#
# COMPACT_ATOMS: atom_id res chain seq x y z
N MET A 1 -11.42 18.17 21.44
CA MET A 1 -10.81 17.34 22.50
C MET A 1 -11.65 16.08 22.55
N ASP A 2 -11.25 15.09 21.78
CA ASP A 2 -11.84 13.76 21.77
C ASP A 2 -11.44 13.09 23.09
N PHE A 3 -12.39 13.10 24.03
CA PHE A 3 -12.27 12.47 25.34
C PHE A 3 -12.29 10.96 25.14
N GLY A 4 -11.13 10.37 24.91
CA GLY A 4 -10.94 8.91 24.98
C GLY A 4 -10.33 8.29 23.73
N GLY A 5 -9.06 8.59 23.44
CA GLY A 5 -8.02 7.59 23.16
C GLY A 5 -8.26 6.49 22.12
N VAL A 6 -9.14 6.66 21.12
CA VAL A 6 -9.26 5.66 20.05
C VAL A 6 -9.41 6.29 18.68
N SER A 7 -8.33 6.22 17.91
CA SER A 7 -8.20 6.66 16.52
C SER A 7 -8.90 5.68 15.57
N ASP A 8 -9.67 6.21 14.63
CA ASP A 8 -10.25 5.44 13.53
C ASP A 8 -9.22 5.42 12.39
N ARG A 9 -8.76 4.25 11.95
CA ARG A 9 -7.65 4.17 10.99
C ARG A 9 -8.06 3.55 9.67
N TYR A 10 -7.47 4.02 8.58
CA TYR A 10 -7.54 3.34 7.29
C TYR A 10 -6.18 3.36 6.61
N VAL A 11 -6.00 2.43 5.68
CA VAL A 11 -4.78 2.32 4.87
C VAL A 11 -5.14 2.64 3.43
N THR A 12 -4.28 3.39 2.76
CA THR A 12 -4.32 3.55 1.30
C THR A 12 -3.16 2.83 0.67
N VAL A 13 -3.43 2.13 -0.43
CA VAL A 13 -2.43 1.40 -1.22
C VAL A 13 -2.48 1.96 -2.63
N GLU A 14 -1.34 2.42 -3.14
CA GLU A 14 -1.23 3.12 -4.42
C GLU A 14 -0.13 2.50 -5.29
N LEU A 15 -0.41 2.36 -6.58
CA LEU A 15 0.52 1.90 -7.60
C LEU A 15 0.31 2.72 -8.89
N GLY A 16 1.25 3.61 -9.20
CA GLY A 16 1.06 4.56 -10.32
C GLY A 16 -0.15 5.47 -10.09
N GLU A 17 -1.13 5.41 -10.98
CA GLU A 17 -2.38 6.18 -10.89
C GLU A 17 -3.50 5.44 -10.12
N ASP A 18 -3.34 4.14 -9.90
CA ASP A 18 -4.34 3.32 -9.20
C ASP A 18 -4.18 3.44 -7.69
N LYS A 19 -5.26 3.82 -7.00
CA LYS A 19 -5.29 3.97 -5.54
C LYS A 19 -6.50 3.26 -4.95
N PHE A 20 -6.25 2.37 -3.99
CA PHE A 20 -7.28 1.74 -3.17
C PHE A 20 -7.19 2.23 -1.73
N LYS A 21 -8.32 2.14 -1.04
CA LYS A 21 -8.47 2.51 0.37
C LYS A 21 -9.19 1.38 1.10
N THR A 22 -8.67 0.99 2.26
CA THR A 22 -9.34 0.05 3.15
C THR A 22 -10.58 0.66 3.78
N LYS A 23 -11.45 -0.19 4.30
CA LYS A 23 -12.44 0.22 5.30
C LYS A 23 -11.75 0.86 6.48
N VAL A 24 -12.44 1.82 7.08
CA VAL A 24 -12.02 2.43 8.33
C VAL A 24 -12.24 1.41 9.44
N VAL A 25 -11.18 1.06 10.15
CA VAL A 25 -11.24 0.24 11.35
C VAL A 25 -11.32 1.18 12.53
N ASN A 26 -12.49 1.20 13.17
CA ASN A 26 -12.75 2.11 14.26
C ASN A 26 -12.10 1.61 15.55
N ASN A 27 -11.76 2.56 16.41
CA ASN A 27 -11.32 2.29 17.77
C ASN A 27 -10.15 1.28 17.89
N THR A 28 -9.06 1.40 17.11
CA THR A 28 -7.99 0.40 17.14
C THR A 28 -6.57 0.97 16.96
N LEU A 29 -5.67 0.62 17.89
CA LEU A 29 -4.22 0.93 17.82
C LEU A 29 -3.42 -0.07 16.96
N THR A 30 -3.95 -1.26 16.70
CA THR A 30 -3.37 -2.33 15.89
C THR A 30 -4.43 -2.86 14.93
N GLY A 31 -4.58 -2.20 13.78
CA GLY A 31 -5.67 -2.46 12.85
C GLY A 31 -5.43 -3.72 12.03
N THR A 32 -6.31 -4.70 12.14
CA THR A 32 -6.38 -5.81 11.18
C THR A 32 -7.38 -5.44 10.10
N PHE A 33 -6.89 -5.01 8.94
CA PHE A 33 -7.74 -4.65 7.80
C PHE A 33 -8.23 -5.89 7.05
N ASN A 34 -7.37 -6.91 6.88
CA ASN A 34 -7.66 -8.15 6.14
C ASN A 34 -8.33 -7.90 4.78
N GLU A 35 -7.88 -6.87 4.05
CA GLU A 35 -8.35 -6.56 2.71
C GLU A 35 -7.28 -6.87 1.67
N GLU A 36 -7.72 -7.42 0.55
CA GLU A 36 -6.88 -7.76 -0.60
C GLU A 36 -7.17 -6.79 -1.75
N PHE A 37 -6.11 -6.27 -2.36
CA PHE A 37 -6.20 -5.38 -3.51
C PHE A 37 -5.41 -5.97 -4.67
N THR A 38 -6.03 -6.02 -5.86
CA THR A 38 -5.39 -6.48 -7.09
C THR A 38 -5.16 -5.29 -8.02
N PHE A 39 -3.92 -5.13 -8.47
CA PHE A 39 -3.54 -4.10 -9.44
C PHE A 39 -3.12 -4.75 -10.76
N PHE A 40 -3.56 -4.16 -11.88
CA PHE A 40 -3.02 -4.46 -13.19
C PHE A 40 -2.02 -3.37 -13.56
N PHE A 41 -0.79 -3.76 -13.90
CA PHE A 41 0.27 -2.80 -14.18
C PHE A 41 1.17 -3.24 -15.33
N ASP A 42 1.87 -2.28 -15.92
CA ASP A 42 2.90 -2.51 -16.92
C ASP A 42 4.28 -2.52 -16.23
N PRO A 43 5.01 -3.66 -16.22
CA PRO A 43 6.32 -3.74 -15.59
C PRO A 43 7.38 -2.84 -16.26
N GLU A 44 7.14 -2.33 -17.47
CA GLU A 44 8.05 -1.43 -18.17
C GLU A 44 7.93 0.02 -17.68
N LYS A 45 6.78 0.42 -17.12
CA LYS A 45 6.58 1.74 -16.53
C LYS A 45 7.27 1.85 -15.18
N THR A 46 7.94 2.97 -14.92
CA THR A 46 8.74 3.16 -13.69
C THR A 46 7.88 3.55 -12.49
N ASP A 47 6.81 4.31 -12.72
CA ASP A 47 5.82 4.72 -11.72
C ASP A 47 4.98 3.53 -11.19
N GLN A 48 4.97 2.41 -11.91
CA GLN A 48 4.23 1.19 -11.53
C GLN A 48 5.14 0.07 -10.99
N ARG A 49 6.27 0.42 -10.38
CA ARG A 49 7.26 -0.54 -9.82
C ARG A 49 7.32 -0.58 -8.31
N THR A 50 6.66 0.39 -7.67
CA THR A 50 6.69 0.61 -6.24
C THR A 50 5.27 0.77 -5.75
N ILE A 51 4.88 -0.02 -4.74
CA ILE A 51 3.62 0.15 -4.05
C ILE A 51 3.85 1.14 -2.92
N ASN A 52 3.06 2.21 -2.88
CA ASN A 52 3.05 3.14 -1.76
C ASN A 52 1.91 2.77 -0.82
N VAL A 53 2.21 2.65 0.46
CA VAL A 53 1.23 2.37 1.50
C VAL A 53 1.26 3.50 2.52
N GLU A 54 0.10 4.08 2.82
CA GLU A 54 -0.04 5.16 3.79
C GLU A 54 -1.09 4.76 4.82
N VAL A 55 -0.78 4.97 6.10
CA VAL A 55 -1.72 4.76 7.21
C VAL A 55 -2.23 6.12 7.65
N TRP A 56 -3.55 6.27 7.66
CA TRP A 56 -4.25 7.51 7.96
C TRP A 56 -5.00 7.42 9.27
N ASP A 57 -5.03 8.52 10.00
CA ASP A 57 -5.98 8.77 11.08
C ASP A 57 -7.22 9.46 10.49
N HIS A 58 -8.39 8.90 10.76
CA HIS A 58 -9.67 9.43 10.33
C HIS A 58 -10.34 10.16 11.49
N ASP A 59 -10.27 11.48 11.46
CA ASP A 59 -10.96 12.32 12.43
C ASP A 59 -12.35 12.70 11.91
N THR A 60 -13.40 12.27 12.60
CA THR A 60 -14.80 12.54 12.23
C THR A 60 -15.12 14.05 12.18
N PHE A 61 -14.44 14.86 13.00
CA PHE A 61 -14.63 16.31 13.08
C PHE A 61 -13.36 17.12 12.74
N GLY A 62 -12.32 16.46 12.21
CA GLY A 62 -11.00 17.03 11.94
C GLY A 62 -10.53 16.86 10.49
N LYS A 63 -9.25 17.18 10.23
CA LYS A 63 -8.59 16.82 8.98
C LYS A 63 -7.98 15.45 9.17
N ASN A 64 -8.15 14.56 8.19
CA ASN A 64 -7.43 13.29 8.20
C ASN A 64 -5.93 13.56 8.05
N ASP A 65 -5.13 13.00 8.95
CA ASP A 65 -3.68 13.15 8.95
C ASP A 65 -3.00 11.81 8.61
N VAL A 66 -1.92 11.86 7.85
CA VAL A 66 -1.08 10.68 7.61
C VAL A 66 -0.28 10.40 8.87
N ILE A 67 -0.44 9.20 9.41
CA ILE A 67 0.32 8.72 10.57
C ILE A 67 1.72 8.31 10.11
N GLY A 68 1.78 7.55 9.02
CA GLY A 68 3.04 7.17 8.39
C GLY A 68 2.87 6.46 7.06
N ARG A 69 3.97 6.32 6.34
CA ARG A 69 4.04 5.77 4.99
C ARG A 69 5.17 4.78 4.82
N VAL A 70 5.05 3.92 3.83
CA VAL A 70 6.14 3.07 3.35
C VAL A 70 6.00 2.83 1.84
N SER A 71 7.14 2.78 1.16
CA SER A 71 7.21 2.48 -0.28
C SER A 71 7.93 1.14 -0.47
N VAL A 72 7.30 0.24 -1.21
CA VAL A 72 7.76 -1.15 -1.37
C VAL A 72 7.99 -1.46 -2.86
N PRO A 73 9.24 -1.62 -3.30
CA PRO A 73 9.51 -2.14 -4.64
C PRO A 73 9.14 -3.62 -4.67
N PHE A 74 8.18 -3.99 -5.51
CA PHE A 74 7.57 -5.33 -5.48
C PHE A 74 7.96 -6.21 -6.67
N ILE A 75 8.66 -5.66 -7.66
CA ILE A 75 9.14 -6.39 -8.85
C ILE A 75 9.99 -7.61 -8.48
N ILE A 76 10.74 -7.50 -7.37
CA ILE A 76 11.62 -8.57 -6.88
C ILE A 76 10.85 -9.83 -6.43
N TYR A 77 9.53 -9.73 -6.22
CA TYR A 77 8.67 -10.83 -5.77
C TYR A 77 7.93 -11.52 -6.93
N VAL A 78 8.34 -11.31 -8.18
CA VAL A 78 7.71 -11.92 -9.36
C VAL A 78 7.62 -13.45 -9.25
N GLY A 79 6.41 -13.99 -9.40
CA GLY A 79 6.11 -15.41 -9.33
C GLY A 79 6.21 -16.00 -7.92
N SER A 80 6.21 -15.18 -6.87
CA SER A 80 6.29 -15.61 -5.48
C SER A 80 5.30 -14.84 -4.60
N GLU A 81 4.88 -15.50 -3.52
CA GLU A 81 4.20 -14.86 -2.39
C GLU A 81 5.26 -14.49 -1.35
N SER A 82 5.17 -13.30 -0.77
CA SER A 82 6.12 -12.83 0.23
C SER A 82 5.44 -12.01 1.31
N GLU A 83 5.60 -12.42 2.56
CA GLU A 83 5.19 -11.67 3.73
C GLU A 83 6.30 -10.67 4.11
N LEU A 84 5.93 -9.40 4.27
CA LEU A 84 6.82 -8.30 4.58
C LEU A 84 6.38 -7.64 5.88
N LYS A 85 7.36 -7.31 6.72
CA LYS A 85 7.20 -6.45 7.89
C LYS A 85 8.01 -5.19 7.69
N LEU A 86 7.34 -4.06 7.72
CA LEU A 86 7.85 -2.80 7.25
C LEU A 86 7.63 -1.71 8.31
N ASP A 87 8.68 -0.95 8.57
CA ASP A 87 8.56 0.23 9.41
C ASP A 87 7.88 1.37 8.64
N LEU A 88 6.87 1.95 9.26
CA LEU A 88 6.22 3.15 8.74
C LEU A 88 7.04 4.37 9.13
N GLU A 89 7.43 5.15 8.13
CA GLU A 89 8.01 6.47 8.34
C GLU A 89 6.89 7.44 8.67
N GLY A 90 6.99 8.14 9.80
CA GLY A 90 6.01 9.12 10.23
C GLY A 90 5.96 10.33 9.30
N GLU A 91 4.80 10.98 9.26
CA GLU A 91 4.56 12.19 8.48
C GLU A 91 4.23 13.39 9.38
N GLY A 92 4.26 14.59 8.79
CA GLY A 92 3.93 15.83 9.49
C GLY A 92 4.86 16.10 10.69
N LYS A 93 4.30 16.14 11.90
CA LYS A 93 5.07 16.40 13.14
C LYS A 93 6.01 15.25 13.51
N ASN A 94 5.79 14.06 12.96
CA ASN A 94 6.59 12.87 13.20
C ASN A 94 7.49 12.50 12.01
N ALA A 95 7.71 13.44 11.08
CA ALA A 95 8.54 13.23 9.89
C ALA A 95 9.92 12.62 10.24
N GLY A 96 10.26 11.50 9.58
CA GLY A 96 11.53 10.80 9.76
C GLY A 96 11.63 9.96 11.04
N GLN A 97 10.57 9.86 11.84
CA GLN A 97 10.51 8.99 13.01
C GLN A 97 9.74 7.70 12.67
N LYS A 98 9.99 6.61 13.39
CA LYS A 98 9.21 5.38 13.25
C LYS A 98 7.80 5.62 13.81
N ALA A 99 6.79 5.59 12.95
CA ALA A 99 5.39 5.78 13.31
C ALA A 99 4.64 4.48 13.63
N GLY A 100 5.18 3.34 13.20
CA GLY A 100 4.60 2.02 13.45
C GLY A 100 5.27 0.94 12.63
N GLU A 101 4.66 -0.24 12.65
CA GLU A 101 5.05 -1.38 11.82
C GLU A 101 3.80 -1.88 11.06
N LEU A 102 3.98 -2.19 9.77
CA LEU A 102 2.96 -2.74 8.89
C LEU A 102 3.40 -4.13 8.45
N SER A 103 2.51 -5.11 8.59
CA SER A 103 2.67 -6.44 7.99
C SER A 103 1.79 -6.55 6.75
N LEU A 104 2.35 -6.95 5.62
CA LEU A 104 1.62 -7.11 4.36
C LEU A 104 2.14 -8.32 3.58
N THR A 105 1.29 -8.92 2.75
CA THR A 105 1.65 -10.01 1.85
C THR A 105 1.56 -9.53 0.41
N ILE A 106 2.61 -9.76 -0.37
CA ILE A 106 2.65 -9.46 -1.80
C ILE A 106 2.65 -10.76 -2.59
N LEU A 107 1.73 -10.86 -3.54
CA LEU A 107 1.72 -11.90 -4.56
C LEU A 107 1.80 -11.24 -5.94
N TYR A 108 2.93 -11.41 -6.64
CA TYR A 108 3.05 -10.97 -8.03
C TYR A 108 2.92 -12.16 -8.97
N THR A 109 1.76 -12.29 -9.62
CA THR A 109 1.54 -13.25 -10.70
C THR A 109 1.79 -12.61 -12.08
N PRO A 110 2.83 -13.03 -12.83
CA PRO A 110 3.02 -12.55 -14.20
C PRO A 110 1.94 -13.13 -15.12
N ASP A 111 1.20 -12.26 -15.81
CA ASP A 111 0.19 -12.70 -16.76
C ASP A 111 0.84 -13.41 -17.97
N PRO A 112 0.52 -14.71 -18.22
CA PRO A 112 1.14 -15.47 -19.31
C PRO A 112 0.67 -15.02 -20.70
N GLU A 113 -0.48 -14.36 -20.83
CA GLU A 113 -1.02 -13.91 -22.12
C GLU A 113 -0.34 -12.62 -22.60
N VAL A 114 0.04 -11.72 -21.69
CA VAL A 114 0.80 -10.50 -22.00
C VAL A 114 2.14 -10.84 -22.70
N LYS A 115 2.81 -11.92 -22.29
CA LYS A 115 4.07 -12.38 -22.94
C LYS A 115 3.85 -12.84 -24.40
N LYS A 116 2.70 -13.43 -24.73
CA LYS A 116 2.40 -13.98 -26.06
C LYS A 116 2.14 -12.88 -27.10
N GLN A 117 1.56 -11.75 -26.68
CA GLN A 117 1.28 -10.61 -27.55
C GLN A 117 2.58 -9.85 -27.95
N ARG A 118 3.53 -9.71 -27.01
CA ARG A 118 4.81 -9.03 -27.25
C ARG A 118 5.70 -9.75 -28.28
N ARG A 119 5.72 -11.09 -28.27
CA ARG A 119 6.49 -11.88 -29.25
C ARG A 119 5.95 -11.79 -30.69
N LYS A 120 4.68 -11.39 -30.87
CA LYS A 120 4.10 -11.16 -32.20
C LYS A 120 4.44 -9.77 -32.76
N LYS A 121 4.51 -8.74 -31.93
CA LYS A 121 4.85 -7.37 -32.38
C LYS A 121 6.32 -7.17 -32.72
N ALA A 122 7.24 -7.87 -32.06
CA ALA A 122 8.68 -7.80 -32.35
C ALA A 122 9.11 -8.59 -33.62
N LYS A 123 8.15 -9.15 -34.38
CA LYS A 123 8.37 -9.91 -35.62
C LYS A 123 7.80 -9.23 -36.86
N LEU A 124 7.33 -7.98 -36.75
CA LEU A 124 6.99 -7.13 -37.89
C LEU A 124 8.08 -6.09 -38.13
#